data_AF-A0A3D2SYC8-F1
#
_entry.id   AF-A0A3D2SYC8-F1
#
_cell.length_a   1.000
_cell.length_b   1.000
_cell.length_c   1.000
_cell.angle_alpha   90.00
_cell.angle_beta   90.00
_cell.angle_gamma   90.00
#
_symmetry.space_group_name_H-M   'P 1'
#
loop_
_entity.id
_entity.type
_entity.pdbx_description
1 polymer ?
#
loop_
_entity_poly.entity_id
_entity_poly.type
_entity_poly.pdbx_seq_one_letter_code
_entity_poly.pdbx_strand_id
1 'polypeptide(L)'
;GGRGGRGRGFGPGPQESPPTYAERVQQLKDFFAEARAYRDATTAGEEVRTDSRYAAMIPALNGDIPVVVSADGAAQINDAITWAQQEGVRLVIRGGSDAIHVADRLVANDIPVILTSTMAAPGRDYEGYDGAYTMPARLHEAGVR
;
A
#
# COMPACT_ATOMS: atom_id res chain seq x y z
N GLY A 1 39.00 55.22 -6.78
CA GLY A 1 37.65 54.62 -6.64
C GLY A 1 37.43 53.68 -7.81
N GLY A 2 36.70 52.58 -7.74
CA GLY A 2 35.86 52.02 -6.68
C GLY A 2 35.58 50.54 -7.00
N ARG A 3 35.08 49.83 -5.98
CA ARG A 3 34.76 48.40 -5.97
C ARG A 3 33.68 48.04 -7.00
N GLY A 4 33.93 47.02 -7.82
CA GLY A 4 32.91 46.27 -8.55
C GLY A 4 32.63 44.96 -7.84
N GLY A 5 31.44 44.83 -7.26
CA GLY A 5 31.02 43.71 -6.41
C GLY A 5 30.94 42.38 -7.17
N ARG A 6 31.42 41.32 -6.51
CA ARG A 6 31.19 39.92 -6.89
C ARG A 6 29.73 39.57 -6.59
N GLY A 7 28.90 39.49 -7.63
CA GLY A 7 27.62 38.79 -7.54
C GLY A 7 27.88 37.29 -7.39
N ARG A 8 27.66 36.74 -6.20
CA ARG A 8 27.54 35.28 -6.01
C ARG A 8 26.20 34.86 -6.59
N GLY A 9 26.25 34.07 -7.67
CA GLY A 9 25.08 33.46 -8.27
C GLY A 9 24.41 32.49 -7.29
N PHE A 10 23.11 32.67 -7.10
CA PHE A 10 22.19 31.64 -6.63
C PHE A 10 22.01 30.64 -7.78
N GLY A 11 22.80 29.56 -7.78
CA GLY A 11 22.48 28.36 -8.56
C GLY A 11 21.55 27.46 -7.74
N PRO A 12 20.58 26.74 -8.36
CA PRO A 12 19.76 25.79 -7.63
C PRO A 12 20.67 24.74 -6.99
N GLY A 13 20.48 24.49 -5.69
CA GLY A 13 21.17 23.43 -4.96
C GLY A 13 20.91 22.05 -5.58
N PRO A 14 21.74 21.04 -5.28
CA PRO A 14 21.60 19.71 -5.86
C PRO A 14 20.19 19.17 -5.62
N GLN A 15 19.48 18.86 -6.71
CA GLN A 15 18.21 18.15 -6.66
C GLN A 15 18.53 16.69 -6.36
N GLU A 16 18.23 16.24 -5.14
CA GLU A 16 18.26 14.82 -4.79
C GLU A 16 17.35 14.06 -5.77
N SER A 17 17.89 13.02 -6.40
CA SER A 17 17.12 12.20 -7.32
C SER A 17 16.03 11.46 -6.53
N PRO A 18 14.81 11.33 -7.08
CA PRO A 18 13.74 10.62 -6.39
C PRO A 18 14.17 9.18 -6.11
N PRO A 19 13.81 8.62 -4.94
CA PRO A 19 14.20 7.27 -4.57
C PRO A 19 13.68 6.27 -5.60
N THR A 20 14.54 5.33 -5.95
CA THR A 20 14.23 4.22 -6.85
C THR A 20 13.14 3.34 -6.25
N TYR A 21 12.50 2.52 -7.09
CA TYR A 21 11.50 1.56 -6.63
C TYR A 21 12.05 0.62 -5.56
N ALA A 22 13.26 0.10 -5.75
CA ALA A 22 13.92 -0.77 -4.79
C ALA A 22 14.15 -0.08 -3.43
N GLU A 23 14.60 1.17 -3.43
CA GLU A 23 14.78 1.95 -2.21
C GLU A 23 13.46 2.20 -1.48
N ARG A 24 12.37 2.50 -2.22
CA ARG A 24 11.04 2.65 -1.61
C ARG A 24 10.54 1.36 -0.97
N VAL A 25 10.77 0.21 -1.62
CA VAL A 25 10.43 -1.10 -1.05
C VAL A 25 11.27 -1.38 0.19
N GLN A 26 12.56 -1.04 0.18
CA GLN A 26 13.42 -1.23 1.33
C GLN A 26 13.01 -0.34 2.51
N GLN A 27 12.73 0.94 2.25
CA GLN A 27 12.21 1.87 3.28
C GLN A 27 10.92 1.36 3.92
N LEU A 28 10.02 0.77 3.13
CA LEU A 28 8.80 0.15 3.66
C LEU A 28 9.13 -1.02 4.59
N LYS A 29 10.03 -1.92 4.19
CA LYS A 29 10.45 -3.06 5.01
C LYS A 29 11.11 -2.63 6.31
N ASP A 30 12.03 -1.67 6.23
CA ASP A 30 12.75 -1.13 7.39
C ASP A 30 11.76 -0.50 8.37
N PHE A 31 10.79 0.26 7.87
CA PHE A 31 9.75 0.88 8.69
C PHE A 31 8.89 -0.17 9.43
N PHE A 32 8.50 -1.27 8.77
CA PHE A 32 7.78 -2.37 9.42
C PHE A 32 8.64 -3.12 10.45
N ALA A 33 9.93 -3.28 10.19
CA ALA A 33 10.87 -3.89 11.12
C ALA A 33 11.05 -3.04 12.38
N GLU A 34 11.24 -1.73 12.22
CA GLU A 34 11.33 -0.77 13.32
C GLU A 34 10.04 -0.73 14.15
N ALA A 35 8.88 -0.73 13.49
CA ALA A 35 7.59 -0.75 14.17
C ALA A 35 7.37 -2.03 15.01
N ARG A 36 7.86 -3.18 14.53
CA ARG A 36 7.86 -4.43 15.30
C ARG A 36 8.79 -4.37 16.50
N ALA A 37 10.02 -3.90 16.33
CA ALA A 37 10.95 -3.71 17.44
C ALA A 37 10.36 -2.77 18.51
N TYR A 38 9.71 -1.68 18.09
CA TYR A 38 9.01 -0.76 18.98
C TYR A 38 7.86 -1.43 19.75
N ARG A 39 7.03 -2.23 19.07
CA ARG A 39 5.94 -3.00 19.71
C ARG A 39 6.49 -3.97 20.75
N ASP A 40 7.54 -4.71 20.39
CA ASP A 40 8.12 -5.75 21.26
C ASP A 40 8.74 -5.12 22.51
N ALA A 41 9.47 -4.01 22.36
CA ALA A 41 10.03 -3.24 23.48
C ALA A 41 8.94 -2.63 24.38
N THR A 42 7.87 -2.09 23.78
CA THR A 42 6.70 -1.59 24.53
C THR A 42 6.01 -2.71 25.31
N THR A 43 5.89 -3.90 24.72
CA THR A 43 5.29 -5.08 25.37
C THR A 43 6.17 -5.63 26.50
N ALA A 44 7.49 -5.53 26.35
CA ALA A 44 8.46 -5.90 27.38
C ALA A 44 8.53 -4.89 28.55
N GLY A 45 7.83 -3.76 28.46
CA GLY A 45 7.84 -2.72 29.49
C GLY A 45 9.11 -1.87 29.51
N GLU A 46 9.85 -1.82 28.40
CA GLU A 46 11.01 -0.95 28.28
C GLU A 46 10.57 0.53 28.17
N GLU A 47 11.33 1.44 28.77
CA GLU A 47 11.15 2.89 28.57
C GLU A 47 11.65 3.31 27.18
N VAL A 48 10.82 3.08 26.17
CA VAL A 48 11.05 3.57 24.80
C VAL A 48 10.40 4.94 24.64
N ARG A 49 11.10 5.89 24.01
CA ARG A 49 10.48 7.17 23.62
C ARG A 49 9.27 6.88 22.72
N THR A 50 8.11 7.39 23.10
CA THR A 50 6.89 7.25 22.31
C THR A 50 7.08 7.86 20.91
N ASP A 51 7.12 7.02 19.88
CA ASP A 51 7.03 7.45 18.49
C ASP A 51 5.62 7.18 17.99
N SER A 52 4.88 8.25 17.71
CA SER A 52 3.48 8.17 17.27
C SER A 52 3.31 7.40 15.95
N ARG A 53 4.35 7.35 15.11
CA ARG A 53 4.31 6.64 13.83
C ARG A 53 4.30 5.12 14.04
N TYR A 54 5.18 4.61 14.89
CA TYR A 54 5.22 3.18 15.22
C TYR A 54 4.05 2.78 16.11
N ALA A 55 3.63 3.63 17.05
CA ALA A 55 2.46 3.38 17.88
C ALA A 55 1.18 3.21 17.03
N ALA A 56 1.01 4.00 15.97
CA ALA A 56 -0.12 3.87 15.05
C ALA A 56 -0.11 2.57 14.25
N MET A 57 1.04 1.91 14.11
CA MET A 57 1.15 0.63 13.42
C MET A 57 0.84 -0.57 14.30
N ILE A 58 0.93 -0.45 15.63
CA ILE A 58 0.72 -1.58 16.55
C ILE A 58 -0.59 -2.32 16.27
N PRO A 59 -1.76 -1.64 16.12
CA PRO A 59 -3.01 -2.33 15.82
C PRO A 59 -2.98 -3.07 14.48
N ALA A 60 -2.26 -2.56 13.47
CA ALA A 60 -2.13 -3.24 12.18
C ALA A 60 -1.22 -4.46 12.27
N LEU A 61 -0.11 -4.35 13.00
CA LEU A 61 0.86 -5.42 13.25
C LEU A 61 0.31 -6.53 14.15
N ASN A 62 -0.63 -6.21 15.03
CA ASN A 62 -1.36 -7.18 15.85
C ASN A 62 -2.51 -7.85 15.09
N GLY A 63 -2.87 -7.34 13.91
CA GLY A 63 -4.03 -7.78 13.16
C GLY A 63 -5.36 -7.24 13.72
N ASP A 64 -5.36 -6.26 14.63
CA ASP A 64 -6.56 -5.63 15.17
C ASP A 64 -7.28 -4.77 14.12
N ILE A 65 -6.52 -4.18 13.18
CA ILE A 65 -7.04 -3.42 12.02
C ILE A 65 -6.40 -3.93 10.72
N PRO A 66 -7.11 -3.86 9.58
CA PRO A 66 -6.54 -4.23 8.29
C PRO A 66 -5.66 -3.12 7.70
N VAL A 67 -4.67 -3.52 6.90
CA VAL A 67 -3.92 -2.63 6.01
C VAL A 67 -4.61 -2.62 4.66
N VAL A 68 -5.00 -1.42 4.20
CA VAL A 68 -5.63 -1.21 2.90
C VAL A 68 -4.56 -0.94 1.86
N VAL A 69 -4.45 -1.81 0.85
CA VAL A 69 -3.52 -1.65 -0.28
C VAL A 69 -4.31 -1.30 -1.53
N SER A 70 -3.90 -0.25 -2.24
CA SER A 70 -4.49 0.08 -3.54
C SER A 70 -3.80 -0.74 -4.63
N ALA A 71 -4.56 -1.63 -5.27
CA ALA A 71 -4.10 -2.49 -6.34
C ALA A 71 -5.25 -2.78 -7.29
N ASP A 72 -5.04 -2.50 -8.58
CA ASP A 72 -6.06 -2.69 -9.62
C ASP A 72 -5.79 -3.93 -10.48
N GLY A 73 -4.52 -4.18 -10.81
CA GLY A 73 -4.14 -5.29 -11.69
C GLY A 73 -3.90 -6.61 -10.96
N ALA A 74 -4.14 -7.73 -11.65
CA ALA A 74 -3.97 -9.07 -11.06
C ALA A 74 -2.57 -9.31 -10.47
N ALA A 75 -1.51 -8.84 -11.14
CA ALA A 75 -0.13 -8.95 -10.64
C ALA A 75 0.07 -8.15 -9.34
N GLN A 76 -0.44 -6.90 -9.30
CA GLN A 76 -0.34 -6.05 -8.10
C GLN A 76 -1.10 -6.65 -6.92
N ILE A 77 -2.27 -7.24 -7.17
CA ILE A 77 -3.06 -7.91 -6.13
C ILE A 77 -2.29 -9.13 -5.61
N ASN A 78 -1.71 -9.95 -6.49
CA ASN A 78 -0.90 -11.10 -6.09
C ASN A 78 0.34 -10.70 -5.26
N ASP A 79 1.01 -9.62 -5.64
CA ASP A 79 2.15 -9.08 -4.90
C ASP A 79 1.71 -8.56 -3.53
N ALA A 80 0.57 -7.87 -3.46
CA ALA A 80 0.01 -7.39 -2.20
C ALA A 80 -0.38 -8.54 -1.25
N ILE A 81 -0.99 -9.61 -1.77
CA ILE A 81 -1.29 -10.83 -0.99
C ILE A 81 0.00 -11.44 -0.43
N THR A 82 1.00 -11.62 -1.29
CA THR A 82 2.28 -12.23 -0.92
C THR A 82 3.01 -11.37 0.13
N TRP A 83 3.00 -10.05 -0.04
CA TRP A 83 3.55 -9.10 0.92
C TRP A 83 2.81 -9.18 2.26
N ALA A 84 1.48 -9.14 2.27
CA ALA A 84 0.71 -9.18 3.51
C ALA A 84 0.94 -10.46 4.32
N GLN A 85 1.09 -11.61 3.63
CA GLN A 85 1.46 -12.88 4.26
C GLN A 85 2.86 -12.84 4.88
N GLN A 86 3.85 -12.26 4.18
CA GLN A 86 5.21 -12.10 4.70
C GLN A 86 5.25 -11.17 5.92
N GLU A 87 4.45 -10.11 5.89
CA GLU A 87 4.38 -9.12 6.96
C GLU A 87 3.48 -9.55 8.13
N GLY A 88 2.66 -10.59 7.95
CA GLY A 88 1.72 -11.08 8.97
C GLY A 88 0.58 -10.11 9.27
N VAL A 89 0.16 -9.31 8.28
CA VAL A 89 -0.90 -8.29 8.45
C VAL A 89 -2.19 -8.70 7.75
N ARG A 90 -3.33 -8.25 8.29
CA ARG A 90 -4.61 -8.41 7.60
C ARG A 90 -4.68 -7.47 6.41
N LEU A 91 -4.97 -7.99 5.22
CA LEU A 91 -5.03 -7.24 3.99
C LEU A 91 -6.47 -6.89 3.59
N VAL A 92 -6.66 -5.70 3.06
CA VAL A 92 -7.85 -5.31 2.28
C VAL A 92 -7.36 -4.67 0.98
N ILE A 93 -7.91 -5.09 -0.16
CA ILE A 93 -7.57 -4.51 -1.46
C ILE A 93 -8.54 -3.38 -1.78
N ARG A 94 -8.03 -2.27 -2.31
CA ARG A 94 -8.82 -1.15 -2.86
C ARG A 94 -8.54 -1.02 -4.35
N GLY A 95 -9.56 -0.87 -5.19
CA GLY A 95 -9.41 -0.75 -6.65
C GLY A 95 -9.90 -2.01 -7.36
N GLY A 96 -9.15 -3.11 -7.24
CA GLY A 96 -9.62 -4.47 -7.51
C GLY A 96 -10.19 -4.72 -8.90
N SER A 97 -9.83 -3.92 -9.90
CA SER A 97 -10.41 -4.00 -11.25
C SER A 97 -10.26 -5.40 -11.87
N ASP A 98 -9.09 -6.01 -11.69
CA ASP A 98 -8.79 -7.39 -12.13
C ASP A 98 -8.96 -8.44 -11.01
N ALA A 99 -9.62 -8.09 -9.89
CA ALA A 99 -9.75 -8.99 -8.74
C ALA A 99 -10.41 -10.32 -9.09
N ILE A 100 -11.28 -10.35 -10.12
CA ILE A 100 -11.94 -11.58 -10.57
C ILE A 100 -10.95 -12.63 -11.07
N HIS A 101 -9.82 -12.21 -11.65
CA HIS A 101 -8.78 -13.11 -12.15
C HIS A 101 -7.94 -13.73 -11.02
N VAL A 102 -8.07 -13.22 -9.81
CA VAL A 102 -7.36 -13.69 -8.60
C VAL A 102 -8.33 -14.04 -7.48
N ALA A 103 -9.62 -14.20 -7.79
CA ALA A 103 -10.68 -14.45 -6.83
C ALA A 103 -10.39 -15.67 -5.95
N ASP A 104 -9.91 -16.76 -6.54
CA ASP A 104 -9.55 -17.98 -5.81
C ASP A 104 -8.54 -17.71 -4.69
N ARG A 105 -7.51 -16.88 -4.96
CA ARG A 105 -6.51 -16.51 -3.95
C ARG A 105 -7.07 -15.56 -2.91
N LEU A 106 -7.96 -14.64 -3.31
CA LEU A 106 -8.62 -13.72 -2.38
C LEU A 106 -9.51 -14.48 -1.39
N VAL A 107 -10.31 -15.44 -1.87
CA VAL A 107 -11.15 -16.29 -1.03
C VAL A 107 -10.32 -17.20 -0.14
N ALA A 108 -9.30 -17.85 -0.69
CA ALA A 108 -8.44 -18.76 0.09
C ALA A 108 -7.70 -18.06 1.25
N ASN A 109 -7.57 -16.73 1.20
CA ASN A 109 -6.93 -15.94 2.24
C ASN A 109 -7.92 -15.03 3.00
N ASP A 110 -9.22 -15.16 2.76
CA ASP A 110 -10.28 -14.32 3.35
C ASP A 110 -10.02 -12.80 3.20
N ILE A 111 -9.53 -12.38 2.02
CA ILE A 111 -9.12 -10.99 1.74
C ILE A 111 -10.28 -10.21 1.12
N PRO A 112 -10.79 -9.15 1.79
CA PRO A 112 -11.86 -8.32 1.24
C PRO A 112 -11.38 -7.39 0.12
N VAL A 113 -12.29 -7.05 -0.80
CA VAL A 113 -12.00 -6.12 -1.91
C VAL A 113 -12.99 -4.96 -1.91
N ILE A 114 -12.47 -3.75 -1.73
CA ILE A 114 -13.20 -2.49 -1.89
C ILE A 114 -13.06 -2.05 -3.35
N LEU A 115 -14.10 -2.33 -4.15
CA LEU A 115 -14.20 -1.82 -5.52
C LEU A 115 -14.48 -0.31 -5.48
N THR A 116 -13.53 0.49 -5.96
CA THR A 116 -13.69 1.95 -6.05
C THR A 116 -14.24 2.41 -7.41
N SER A 117 -14.31 1.51 -8.38
CA SER A 117 -14.82 1.77 -9.72
C SER A 117 -16.15 1.06 -9.95
N THR A 118 -17.24 1.68 -9.50
CA THR A 118 -18.58 1.43 -10.06
C THR A 118 -19.00 2.53 -11.03
N MET A 119 -18.22 3.63 -11.12
CA MET A 119 -18.45 4.78 -12.01
C MET A 119 -17.17 5.37 -12.65
N ALA A 120 -16.10 4.58 -12.85
CA ALA A 120 -15.02 5.06 -13.72
C ALA A 120 -15.35 4.74 -15.18
N ALA A 121 -15.06 5.69 -16.08
CA ALA A 121 -15.16 5.44 -17.51
C ALA A 121 -14.30 4.20 -17.88
N PRO A 122 -14.80 3.31 -18.76
CA PRO A 122 -14.08 2.11 -19.14
C PRO A 122 -12.69 2.47 -19.66
N GLY A 123 -11.65 1.86 -19.10
CA GLY A 123 -10.26 2.09 -19.50
C GLY A 123 -9.91 1.47 -20.86
N ARG A 124 -10.83 0.69 -21.46
CA ARG A 124 -10.65 -0.04 -22.71
C ARG A 124 -11.93 -0.03 -23.54
N ASP A 125 -11.81 0.27 -24.83
CA ASP A 125 -12.94 0.38 -25.79
C ASP A 125 -13.71 -0.94 -26.04
N TYR A 126 -13.22 -2.07 -25.51
CA TYR A 126 -13.75 -3.42 -25.77
C TYR A 126 -14.40 -4.07 -24.53
N GLU A 127 -14.34 -3.43 -23.36
CA GLU A 127 -15.11 -3.85 -22.20
C GLU A 127 -16.53 -3.28 -22.30
N GLY A 128 -17.48 -4.16 -22.63
CA GLY A 128 -18.89 -3.82 -22.64
C GLY A 128 -19.27 -3.13 -21.33
N TYR A 129 -20.10 -2.09 -21.46
CA TYR A 129 -20.62 -1.21 -20.39
C TYR A 129 -21.14 -1.95 -19.14
N ASP A 130 -21.48 -3.24 -19.29
CA ASP A 130 -22.00 -4.13 -18.23
C ASP A 130 -20.91 -4.73 -17.31
N GLY A 131 -19.62 -4.60 -17.65
CA GLY A 131 -18.52 -5.15 -16.85
C GLY A 131 -18.46 -4.55 -15.45
N ALA A 132 -18.42 -3.23 -15.33
CA ALA A 132 -18.30 -2.53 -14.04
C ALA A 132 -19.47 -2.79 -13.07
N TYR A 133 -20.67 -3.07 -13.58
CA TYR A 133 -21.85 -3.37 -12.76
C TYR A 133 -21.98 -4.83 -12.36
N THR A 134 -21.40 -5.76 -13.12
CA THR A 134 -21.47 -7.20 -12.84
C THR A 134 -20.29 -7.70 -12.01
N MET A 135 -19.19 -6.96 -11.94
CA MET A 135 -18.00 -7.35 -11.16
C MET A 135 -18.26 -7.56 -9.65
N PRO A 136 -19.01 -6.70 -8.93
CA PRO A 136 -19.34 -6.97 -7.54
C PRO A 136 -20.14 -8.27 -7.37
N ALA A 137 -21.12 -8.51 -8.26
CA ALA A 137 -21.92 -9.73 -8.24
C ALA A 137 -21.08 -10.98 -8.52
N ARG A 138 -20.18 -10.93 -9.52
CA ARG A 138 -19.26 -12.02 -9.86
C ARG A 138 -18.25 -12.32 -8.75
N LEU A 139 -17.74 -11.30 -8.08
CA LEU A 139 -16.84 -11.48 -6.94
C LEU A 139 -17.56 -12.09 -5.74
N HIS A 140 -18.79 -11.64 -5.46
CA HIS A 140 -19.62 -12.23 -4.41
C HIS A 140 -20.01 -13.68 -4.72
N GLU A 141 -20.36 -13.99 -5.98
CA GLU A 141 -20.61 -15.37 -6.46
C GLU A 141 -19.34 -16.24 -6.36
N ALA A 142 -18.17 -15.67 -6.63
CA ALA A 142 -16.89 -16.32 -6.46
C ALA A 142 -16.49 -16.50 -4.97
N GLY A 143 -17.24 -15.92 -4.03
CA GLY A 143 -17.02 -16.03 -2.58
C GLY A 143 -16.15 -14.94 -1.96
N VAL A 144 -15.74 -13.92 -2.74
CA VAL A 144 -15.00 -12.76 -2.26
C VAL A 144 -15.96 -11.81 -1.53
N ARG A 145 -15.54 -11.31 -0.37
CA ARG A 145 -16.32 -10.40 0.48
C ARG A 145 -15.97 -8.93 0.27
#